data_AF-A0A9W2YI61-F1
#
_entry.id   AF-A0A9W2YI61-F1
#
_cell.length_a   1.000
_cell.length_b   1.000
_cell.length_c   1.000
_cell.angle_alpha   90.00
_cell.angle_beta   90.00
_cell.angle_gamma   90.00
#
_symmetry.space_group_name_H-M   'P 1'
#
loop_
_entity.id
_entity.type
_entity.pdbx_description
1 polymer ?
#
loop_
_entity_poly.entity_id
_entity_poly.type
_entity_poly.pdbx_seq_one_letter_code
_entity_poly.pdbx_strand_id
1 'polypeptide(L)'
;MNGHQSATDSTPTCDTTTSSAALKEFLNSIPKLAQLTDRFGNTFHFGNAGDYWTQAFGIGANADYRTHTKDIRNMDIRDDDILICSYPKSGLHWHIEVIKMLLNQSKNLTDEDITGHCFLDAVPSELFSSFKTPRLLVTHVPFRHIPKQALEKKIKILVLERNPKDVLVSFYNHVYNHLPPLNYPGTFEQFFQLYFEVGYLFGNIFDYVMEWQNGREANPQVHFLVSVFEDMKTDPVRGVKRLNTYLGSGCSDKLCEQIAAACSFEKMKKHKDETASPLMKSVFKHNKLAIYRKGEVGDWKNWFTEAMNEQFDQEYKKRMSDYKSVYKYTL
;
A
#
# COMPACT_ATOMS: atom_id res chain seq x y z
N MET A 1 -4.03 46.01 40.66
CA MET A 1 -2.90 46.06 39.72
C MET A 1 -2.28 44.67 39.65
N ASN A 2 -2.46 44.03 38.49
CA ASN A 2 -1.73 42.95 37.84
C ASN A 2 -0.97 41.92 38.71
N GLY A 3 -1.58 40.74 38.85
CA GLY A 3 -0.84 39.48 39.00
C GLY A 3 -0.60 38.87 37.62
N HIS A 4 0.64 38.85 37.16
CA HIS A 4 1.06 38.07 36.00
C HIS A 4 1.35 36.63 36.47
N GLN A 5 0.52 35.67 36.06
CA GLN A 5 0.89 34.26 36.05
C GLN A 5 1.54 33.96 34.69
N SER A 6 2.84 33.66 34.70
CA SER A 6 3.52 33.10 33.54
C SER A 6 3.06 31.65 33.35
N ALA A 7 2.34 31.38 32.27
CA ALA A 7 2.11 30.03 31.80
C ALA A 7 3.45 29.48 31.28
N THR A 8 3.98 28.47 31.96
CA THR A 8 5.11 27.68 31.45
C THR A 8 4.56 26.73 30.39
N ASP A 9 4.93 26.98 29.13
CA ASP A 9 4.78 26.05 28.02
C ASP A 9 5.48 24.72 28.35
N SER A 10 4.71 23.69 28.64
CA SER A 10 5.19 22.32 28.65
C SER A 10 5.18 21.79 27.21
N THR A 11 6.29 21.95 26.50
CA THR A 11 6.56 21.15 25.31
C THR A 11 6.46 19.67 25.68
N PRO A 12 5.65 18.84 25.00
CA PRO A 12 5.58 17.42 25.29
C PRO A 12 6.91 16.78 24.90
N THR A 13 7.68 16.36 25.90
CA THR A 13 8.85 15.50 25.70
C THR A 13 8.37 14.19 25.08
N CYS A 14 8.71 13.97 23.81
CA CYS A 14 8.49 12.69 23.14
C CYS A 14 9.28 11.63 23.91
N ASP A 15 8.57 10.69 24.53
CA ASP A 15 9.15 9.65 25.37
C ASP A 15 9.88 8.63 24.49
N THR A 16 11.18 8.88 24.26
CA THR A 16 12.04 8.11 23.35
C THR A 16 12.22 6.65 23.78
N THR A 17 12.03 6.35 25.06
CA THR A 17 12.11 5.03 25.70
C THR A 17 10.99 4.09 25.23
N THR A 18 9.75 4.57 25.22
CA THR A 18 8.55 3.80 24.82
C THR A 18 8.59 3.40 23.35
N SER A 19 9.13 4.28 22.49
CA SER A 19 9.29 3.98 21.06
C SER A 19 10.35 2.91 20.78
N SER A 20 11.42 2.86 21.58
CA SER A 20 12.47 1.84 21.43
C SER A 20 11.95 0.45 21.81
N ALA A 21 11.13 0.35 22.85
CA ALA A 21 10.50 -0.91 23.26
C ALA A 21 9.50 -1.44 22.22
N ALA A 22 8.62 -0.58 21.72
CA ALA A 22 7.62 -0.96 20.71
C ALA A 22 8.27 -1.44 19.39
N LEU A 23 9.35 -0.77 18.94
CA LEU A 23 10.10 -1.23 17.77
C LEU A 23 10.75 -2.60 18.01
N LYS A 24 11.35 -2.83 19.19
CA LYS A 24 11.94 -4.14 19.52
C LYS A 24 10.90 -5.25 19.54
N GLU A 25 9.73 -4.99 20.12
CA GLU A 25 8.61 -5.93 20.11
C GLU A 25 8.15 -6.24 18.68
N PHE A 26 8.00 -5.22 17.84
CA PHE A 26 7.71 -5.41 16.42
C PHE A 26 8.77 -6.28 15.74
N LEU A 27 10.05 -5.94 15.86
CA LEU A 27 11.14 -6.69 15.22
C LEU A 27 11.20 -8.15 15.71
N ASN A 28 10.89 -8.40 16.98
CA ASN A 28 10.82 -9.76 17.53
C ASN A 28 9.61 -10.56 17.01
N SER A 29 8.58 -9.90 16.51
CA SER A 29 7.39 -10.54 15.91
C SER A 29 7.60 -10.96 14.45
N ILE A 30 8.64 -10.44 13.79
CA ILE A 30 8.91 -10.66 12.38
C ILE A 30 9.75 -11.94 12.21
N PRO A 31 9.40 -12.81 11.23
CA PRO A 31 10.25 -13.93 10.85
C PRO A 31 11.66 -13.50 10.40
N LYS A 32 12.57 -14.47 10.34
CA LYS A 32 13.95 -14.21 9.89
C LYS A 32 13.96 -13.58 8.50
N LEU A 33 14.55 -12.40 8.41
CA LEU A 33 14.74 -11.69 7.14
C LEU A 33 15.97 -12.22 6.40
N ALA A 34 15.86 -12.24 5.07
CA ALA A 34 17.00 -12.35 4.18
C ALA A 34 17.67 -10.98 4.01
N GLN A 35 18.91 -10.99 3.54
CA GLN A 35 19.69 -9.78 3.26
C GLN A 35 20.20 -9.81 1.82
N LEU A 36 20.29 -8.63 1.21
CA LEU A 36 20.96 -8.43 -0.08
C LEU A 36 21.78 -7.15 -0.01
N THR A 37 22.95 -7.17 -0.63
CA THR A 37 23.80 -5.99 -0.81
C THR A 37 23.78 -5.63 -2.28
N ASP A 38 23.39 -4.39 -2.59
CA ASP A 38 23.39 -3.89 -3.96
C ASP A 38 24.81 -3.60 -4.47
N ARG A 39 24.94 -3.28 -5.76
CA ARG A 39 26.24 -2.97 -6.38
C ARG A 39 26.96 -1.74 -5.79
N PHE A 40 26.25 -0.94 -4.99
CA PHE A 40 26.79 0.25 -4.34
C PHE A 40 27.19 -0.01 -2.88
N GLY A 41 27.04 -1.24 -2.39
CA GLY A 41 27.37 -1.62 -1.02
C GLY A 41 26.25 -1.36 -0.02
N ASN A 42 25.04 -1.01 -0.45
CA ASN A 42 23.91 -0.83 0.44
C ASN A 42 23.28 -2.19 0.78
N THR A 43 23.28 -2.55 2.05
CA THR A 43 22.58 -3.75 2.55
C THR A 43 21.17 -3.42 2.99
N PHE A 44 20.20 -4.19 2.51
CA PHE A 44 18.80 -4.10 2.93
C PHE A 44 18.24 -5.49 3.23
N HIS A 45 17.15 -5.53 4.00
CA HIS A 45 16.53 -6.75 4.49
C HIS A 45 15.12 -6.92 3.95
N PHE A 46 14.71 -8.17 3.73
CA PHE A 46 13.42 -8.48 3.15
C PHE A 46 12.92 -9.86 3.59
N GLY A 47 11.60 -10.04 3.54
CA GLY A 47 10.98 -11.35 3.68
C GLY A 47 11.15 -12.15 2.39
N ASN A 48 11.75 -13.34 2.46
CA ASN A 48 11.93 -14.20 1.30
C ASN A 48 10.68 -15.06 1.07
N ALA A 49 9.76 -14.57 0.22
CA ALA A 49 8.47 -15.22 -0.05
C ALA A 49 8.56 -16.38 -1.07
N GLY A 50 9.74 -16.65 -1.64
CA GLY A 50 9.89 -17.68 -2.67
C GLY A 50 10.55 -17.12 -3.90
N ASP A 51 9.69 -16.62 -4.76
CA ASP A 51 9.93 -16.05 -6.08
C ASP A 51 9.67 -14.53 -6.11
N TYR A 52 9.35 -13.93 -4.97
CA TYR A 52 9.34 -12.48 -4.75
C TYR A 52 9.83 -12.15 -3.34
N TRP A 53 10.15 -10.88 -3.12
CA TRP A 53 10.52 -10.35 -1.81
C TRP A 53 9.34 -9.62 -1.20
N THR A 54 9.11 -9.72 0.10
CA THR A 54 8.02 -9.01 0.78
C THR A 54 8.55 -8.13 1.90
N GLN A 55 7.72 -7.19 2.34
CA GLN A 55 8.04 -6.36 3.50
C GLN A 55 8.10 -7.21 4.76
N ALA A 56 8.93 -6.76 5.71
CA ALA A 56 9.06 -7.38 7.01
C ALA A 56 7.81 -7.07 7.87
N PHE A 57 6.81 -7.93 7.76
CA PHE A 57 5.65 -7.92 8.66
C PHE A 57 5.68 -9.11 9.62
N GLY A 58 5.04 -8.93 10.78
CA GLY A 58 4.73 -10.02 11.69
C GLY A 58 3.58 -10.85 11.14
N ILE A 59 3.88 -12.08 10.74
CA ILE A 59 2.94 -13.00 10.07
C ILE A 59 2.66 -14.25 10.92
N GLY A 60 2.79 -14.13 12.24
CA GLY A 60 2.56 -15.21 13.19
C GLY A 60 3.86 -15.85 13.69
N ALA A 61 3.80 -16.38 14.91
CA ALA A 61 4.93 -17.08 15.51
C ALA A 61 5.17 -18.41 14.78
N ASN A 62 6.39 -18.61 14.28
CA ASN A 62 6.85 -19.79 13.52
C ASN A 62 6.44 -19.87 12.04
N ALA A 63 5.84 -18.82 11.48
CA ALA A 63 5.64 -18.73 10.04
C ALA A 63 6.91 -18.25 9.32
N ASP A 64 7.18 -18.77 8.13
CA ASP A 64 8.11 -18.18 7.17
C ASP A 64 7.33 -17.58 5.99
N TYR A 65 7.93 -16.61 5.30
CA TYR A 65 7.25 -15.88 4.23
C TYR A 65 6.82 -16.76 3.04
N ARG A 66 7.49 -17.90 2.79
CA ARG A 66 7.08 -18.85 1.74
C ARG A 66 5.83 -19.61 2.16
N THR A 67 5.77 -20.02 3.42
CA THR A 67 4.58 -20.67 4.00
C THR A 67 3.40 -19.70 4.02
N HIS A 68 3.62 -18.47 4.50
CA HIS A 68 2.57 -17.44 4.51
C HIS A 68 2.01 -17.12 3.12
N THR A 69 2.86 -17.08 2.10
CA THR A 69 2.42 -16.93 0.70
C THR A 69 1.52 -18.08 0.25
N LYS A 70 1.83 -19.32 0.66
CA LYS A 70 0.98 -20.48 0.38
C LYS A 70 -0.34 -20.39 1.14
N ASP A 71 -0.32 -19.90 2.37
CA ASP A 71 -1.52 -19.73 3.18
C ASP A 71 -2.45 -18.69 2.58
N ILE A 72 -1.93 -17.54 2.13
CA ILE A 72 -2.70 -16.55 1.34
C ILE A 72 -3.32 -17.23 0.12
N ARG A 73 -2.53 -17.99 -0.64
CA ARG A 73 -3.00 -18.65 -1.85
C ARG A 73 -4.09 -19.70 -1.61
N ASN A 74 -4.05 -20.37 -0.47
CA ASN A 74 -4.95 -21.47 -0.12
C ASN A 74 -6.05 -21.08 0.87
N MET A 75 -6.15 -19.81 1.27
CA MET A 75 -7.17 -19.36 2.22
C MET A 75 -8.59 -19.59 1.68
N ASP A 76 -9.52 -19.84 2.60
CA ASP A 76 -10.94 -19.90 2.28
C ASP A 76 -11.49 -18.49 1.99
N ILE A 77 -12.16 -18.36 0.85
CA ILE A 77 -12.82 -17.13 0.40
C ILE A 77 -14.32 -17.25 0.63
N ARG A 78 -14.94 -16.17 1.10
CA ARG A 78 -16.40 -16.03 1.25
C ARG A 78 -16.94 -15.36 -0.01
N ASP A 79 -18.19 -15.65 -0.33
CA ASP A 79 -18.79 -15.20 -1.59
C ASP A 79 -18.98 -13.68 -1.65
N ASP A 80 -19.01 -13.03 -0.48
CA ASP A 80 -19.12 -11.58 -0.30
C ASP A 80 -17.81 -10.88 0.04
N ASP A 81 -16.67 -11.59 -0.01
CA ASP A 81 -15.37 -10.95 0.12
C ASP A 81 -15.11 -10.00 -1.05
N ILE A 82 -14.35 -8.95 -0.76
CA ILE A 82 -13.80 -8.04 -1.76
C ILE A 82 -12.28 -8.09 -1.65
N LEU A 83 -11.61 -8.41 -2.75
CA LEU A 83 -10.16 -8.43 -2.80
C LEU A 83 -9.64 -7.14 -3.45
N ILE A 84 -8.77 -6.42 -2.75
CA ILE A 84 -8.05 -5.25 -3.27
C ILE A 84 -6.58 -5.63 -3.45
N CYS A 85 -6.10 -5.51 -4.68
CA CYS A 85 -4.73 -5.80 -5.05
C CYS A 85 -4.06 -4.55 -5.58
N SER A 86 -2.80 -4.33 -5.22
CA SER A 86 -2.04 -3.20 -5.72
C SER A 86 -0.56 -3.48 -5.65
N TYR A 87 0.23 -2.95 -6.58
CA TYR A 87 1.66 -2.81 -6.31
C TYR A 87 1.83 -1.76 -5.18
N PRO A 88 2.80 -1.92 -4.25
CA PRO A 88 3.00 -0.94 -3.18
C PRO A 88 3.02 0.50 -3.70
N LYS A 89 2.42 1.40 -2.92
CA LYS A 89 2.36 2.85 -3.20
C LYS A 89 1.47 3.28 -4.37
N SER A 90 0.61 2.39 -4.86
CA SER A 90 -0.40 2.67 -5.90
C SER A 90 -1.75 3.15 -5.34
N GLY A 91 -1.74 3.88 -4.21
CA GLY A 91 -2.96 4.49 -3.65
C GLY A 91 -3.85 3.58 -2.78
N LEU A 92 -3.31 2.47 -2.26
CA LEU A 92 -4.07 1.50 -1.48
C LEU A 92 -4.86 2.09 -0.31
N HIS A 93 -4.21 2.87 0.57
CA HIS A 93 -4.86 3.46 1.75
C HIS A 93 -6.04 4.38 1.37
N TRP A 94 -5.92 5.11 0.26
CA TRP A 94 -6.98 5.99 -0.22
C TRP A 94 -8.21 5.19 -0.66
N HIS A 95 -7.99 4.13 -1.43
CA HIS A 95 -9.06 3.26 -1.88
C HIS A 95 -9.71 2.49 -0.73
N ILE A 96 -8.93 2.02 0.26
CA ILE A 96 -9.47 1.36 1.45
C ILE A 96 -10.47 2.28 2.16
N GLU A 97 -10.13 3.55 2.43
CA GLU A 97 -11.07 4.43 3.11
C GLU A 97 -12.31 4.75 2.29
N VAL A 98 -12.16 5.00 0.98
CA VAL A 98 -13.33 5.21 0.11
C VAL A 98 -14.25 3.98 0.12
N ILE A 99 -13.70 2.78 0.03
CA ILE A 99 -14.48 1.53 -0.01
C ILE A 99 -15.13 1.26 1.34
N LYS A 100 -14.40 1.42 2.46
CA LYS A 100 -14.99 1.31 3.80
C LYS A 100 -16.16 2.28 3.98
N MET A 101 -15.99 3.54 3.57
CA MET A 101 -17.05 4.55 3.61
C MET A 101 -18.27 4.17 2.76
N LEU A 102 -18.05 3.66 1.55
CA LEU A 102 -19.12 3.20 0.66
C LEU A 102 -19.89 2.01 1.25
N LEU A 103 -19.18 0.99 1.75
CA LEU A 103 -19.79 -0.19 2.36
C LEU A 103 -20.55 0.15 3.65
N ASN A 104 -20.02 1.09 4.44
CA ASN A 104 -20.66 1.55 5.68
C ASN A 104 -21.70 2.66 5.46
N GLN A 105 -21.91 3.09 4.22
CA GLN A 105 -22.76 4.25 3.86
C GLN A 105 -22.49 5.48 4.74
N SER A 106 -21.22 5.76 5.00
CA SER A 106 -20.74 6.80 5.91
C SER A 106 -19.74 7.72 5.22
N LYS A 107 -19.61 8.95 5.73
CA LYS A 107 -18.59 9.93 5.28
C LYS A 107 -17.53 10.21 6.34
N ASN A 108 -17.55 9.46 7.45
CA ASN A 108 -16.67 9.70 8.59
C ASN A 108 -15.43 8.84 8.43
N LEU A 109 -14.25 9.47 8.54
CA LEU A 109 -12.99 8.74 8.69
C LEU A 109 -13.03 8.05 10.05
N THR A 110 -12.80 6.75 10.05
CA THR A 110 -12.83 5.97 11.28
C THR A 110 -11.83 4.82 11.23
N ASP A 111 -11.12 4.67 12.35
CA ASP A 111 -10.29 3.51 12.64
C ASP A 111 -11.08 2.40 13.35
N GLU A 112 -12.34 2.65 13.72
CA GLU A 112 -13.21 1.61 14.25
C GLU A 112 -13.52 0.58 13.16
N ASP A 113 -13.20 -0.68 13.45
CA ASP A 113 -13.41 -1.85 12.61
C ASP A 113 -14.90 -2.23 12.53
N ILE A 114 -15.72 -1.33 11.98
CA ILE A 114 -17.09 -1.69 11.57
C ILE A 114 -17.02 -2.74 10.45
N THR A 115 -15.99 -2.66 9.59
CA THR A 115 -15.73 -3.57 8.44
C THR A 115 -14.28 -4.06 8.32
N GLY A 116 -13.47 -3.97 9.39
CA GLY A 116 -12.00 -4.08 9.41
C GLY A 116 -11.34 -4.83 8.24
N HIS A 117 -10.44 -4.13 7.54
CA HIS A 117 -9.74 -4.70 6.40
C HIS A 117 -8.66 -5.69 6.85
N CYS A 118 -8.54 -6.79 6.13
CA CYS A 118 -7.55 -7.82 6.37
C CYS A 118 -6.39 -7.60 5.41
N PHE A 119 -5.28 -7.03 5.88
CA PHE A 119 -4.08 -6.91 5.07
C PHE A 119 -3.33 -8.26 5.09
N LEU A 120 -3.65 -9.11 4.10
CA LEU A 120 -3.19 -10.50 4.02
C LEU A 120 -1.66 -10.64 4.15
N ASP A 121 -0.92 -9.67 3.65
CA ASP A 121 0.55 -9.68 3.67
C ASP A 121 1.14 -9.45 5.07
N ALA A 122 0.34 -8.88 5.98
CA ALA A 122 0.79 -8.29 7.23
C ALA A 122 0.07 -8.81 8.47
N VAL A 123 -0.86 -9.76 8.32
CA VAL A 123 -1.56 -10.40 9.44
C VAL A 123 -1.27 -11.90 9.42
N PRO A 124 -1.12 -12.55 10.60
CA PRO A 124 -0.97 -14.00 10.69
C PRO A 124 -2.11 -14.74 9.96
N SER A 125 -1.75 -15.80 9.22
CA SER A 125 -2.73 -16.54 8.41
C SER A 125 -3.83 -17.20 9.24
N GLU A 126 -3.54 -17.52 10.51
CA GLU A 126 -4.50 -18.06 11.47
C GLU A 126 -5.65 -17.10 11.77
N LEU A 127 -5.45 -15.80 11.55
CA LEU A 127 -6.46 -14.76 11.80
C LEU A 127 -7.35 -14.49 10.58
N PHE A 128 -7.04 -15.00 9.39
CA PHE A 128 -7.80 -14.69 8.16
C PHE A 128 -9.30 -15.00 8.29
N SER A 129 -9.67 -16.04 9.04
CA SER A 129 -11.05 -16.45 9.27
C SER A 129 -11.79 -15.62 10.32
N SER A 130 -11.07 -14.87 11.17
CA SER A 130 -11.64 -14.13 12.30
C SER A 130 -12.27 -12.77 11.90
N PHE A 131 -11.95 -12.25 10.72
CA PHE A 131 -12.48 -10.99 10.22
C PHE A 131 -13.98 -11.05 9.93
N LYS A 132 -14.69 -9.96 10.26
CA LYS A 132 -16.14 -9.82 10.04
C LYS A 132 -16.46 -9.72 8.54
N THR A 133 -17.64 -10.18 8.18
CA THR A 133 -18.17 -10.13 6.81
C THR A 133 -18.90 -8.80 6.54
N PRO A 134 -18.86 -8.26 5.29
CA PRO A 134 -17.97 -8.68 4.19
C PRO A 134 -16.52 -8.34 4.51
N ARG A 135 -15.59 -9.27 4.23
CA ARG A 135 -14.16 -8.99 4.48
C ARG A 135 -13.61 -8.14 3.35
N LEU A 136 -12.97 -7.03 3.71
CA LEU A 136 -12.14 -6.29 2.78
C LEU A 136 -10.71 -6.85 2.82
N LEU A 137 -10.42 -7.78 1.92
CA LEU A 137 -9.11 -8.41 1.81
C LEU A 137 -8.18 -7.53 1.00
N VAL A 138 -6.97 -7.29 1.50
CA VAL A 138 -6.00 -6.39 0.89
C VAL A 138 -4.67 -7.10 0.74
N THR A 139 -4.02 -6.95 -0.41
CA THR A 139 -2.71 -7.58 -0.65
C THR A 139 -1.89 -6.87 -1.73
N HIS A 140 -0.57 -7.00 -1.62
CA HIS A 140 0.42 -6.65 -2.64
C HIS A 140 0.99 -7.87 -3.35
N VAL A 141 0.55 -9.10 -3.05
CA VAL A 141 1.08 -10.28 -3.73
C VAL A 141 0.84 -10.20 -5.23
N PRO A 142 1.77 -10.70 -6.06
CA PRO A 142 1.53 -10.77 -7.48
C PRO A 142 0.42 -11.79 -7.82
N PHE A 143 -0.17 -11.66 -9.01
CA PHE A 143 -1.41 -12.34 -9.40
C PHE A 143 -1.38 -13.86 -9.13
N ARG A 144 -0.28 -14.54 -9.45
CA ARG A 144 -0.16 -16.00 -9.23
C ARG A 144 -0.25 -16.45 -7.77
N HIS A 145 -0.18 -15.53 -6.80
CA HIS A 145 -0.23 -15.83 -5.37
C HIS A 145 -1.51 -15.38 -4.68
N ILE A 146 -2.45 -14.75 -5.40
CA ILE A 146 -3.76 -14.44 -4.81
C ILE A 146 -4.51 -15.72 -4.41
N PRO A 147 -5.51 -15.62 -3.51
CA PRO A 147 -6.34 -16.76 -3.13
C PRO A 147 -6.97 -17.42 -4.35
N LYS A 148 -6.75 -18.73 -4.55
CA LYS A 148 -7.31 -19.47 -5.70
C LYS A 148 -8.83 -19.39 -5.74
N GLN A 149 -9.46 -19.55 -4.56
CA GLN A 149 -10.91 -19.49 -4.43
C GLN A 149 -11.49 -18.12 -4.85
N ALA A 150 -10.71 -17.03 -4.84
CA ALA A 150 -11.19 -15.72 -5.31
C ALA A 150 -11.54 -15.76 -6.80
N LEU A 151 -10.76 -16.50 -7.61
CA LEU A 151 -11.03 -16.72 -9.03
C LEU A 151 -12.16 -17.73 -9.25
N GLU A 152 -12.15 -18.84 -8.50
CA GLU A 152 -13.14 -19.91 -8.61
C GLU A 152 -14.56 -19.42 -8.27
N LYS A 153 -14.68 -18.65 -7.18
CA LYS A 153 -15.93 -18.05 -6.71
C LYS A 153 -16.29 -16.76 -7.43
N LYS A 154 -15.37 -16.21 -8.23
CA LYS A 154 -15.56 -15.00 -9.05
C LYS A 154 -15.98 -13.80 -8.20
N ILE A 155 -15.35 -13.63 -7.04
CA ILE A 155 -15.60 -12.46 -6.18
C ILE A 155 -15.19 -11.17 -6.89
N LYS A 156 -15.55 -10.03 -6.31
CA LYS A 156 -15.08 -8.72 -6.78
C LYS A 156 -13.59 -8.58 -6.48
N ILE A 157 -12.79 -8.33 -7.52
CA ILE A 157 -11.33 -8.07 -7.40
C ILE A 157 -11.00 -6.69 -7.96
N LEU A 158 -10.64 -5.77 -7.07
CA LEU A 158 -10.20 -4.42 -7.39
C LEU A 158 -8.67 -4.38 -7.55
N VAL A 159 -8.19 -3.98 -8.71
CA VAL A 159 -6.75 -3.82 -9.01
C VAL A 159 -6.43 -2.34 -9.06
N LEU A 160 -5.51 -1.89 -8.21
CA LEU A 160 -5.07 -0.49 -8.15
C LEU A 160 -3.77 -0.32 -8.91
N GLU A 161 -3.75 0.69 -9.75
CA GLU A 161 -2.60 1.02 -10.59
C GLU A 161 -2.22 2.48 -10.42
N ARG A 162 -0.95 2.79 -10.65
CA ARG A 162 -0.41 4.14 -10.60
C ARG A 162 0.77 4.21 -11.55
N ASN A 163 1.01 5.38 -12.13
CA ASN A 163 2.14 5.58 -13.03
C ASN A 163 3.45 5.14 -12.33
N PRO A 164 4.29 4.31 -12.98
CA PRO A 164 5.41 3.70 -12.27
C PRO A 164 6.47 4.70 -11.81
N LYS A 165 6.64 5.84 -12.49
CA LYS A 165 7.62 6.87 -12.07
C LYS A 165 7.30 7.42 -10.68
N ASP A 166 6.06 7.81 -10.44
CA ASP A 166 5.63 8.24 -9.10
C ASP A 166 5.62 7.11 -8.08
N VAL A 167 5.38 5.86 -8.51
CA VAL A 167 5.50 4.69 -7.63
C VAL A 167 6.94 4.55 -7.14
N LEU A 168 7.95 4.58 -8.01
CA LEU A 168 9.36 4.47 -7.62
C LEU A 168 9.73 5.55 -6.58
N VAL A 169 9.38 6.81 -6.84
CA VAL A 169 9.63 7.92 -5.89
C VAL A 169 8.91 7.69 -4.57
N SER A 170 7.63 7.32 -4.62
CA SER A 170 6.85 7.09 -3.42
C SER A 170 7.34 5.88 -2.64
N PHE A 171 7.89 4.87 -3.30
CA PHE A 171 8.38 3.66 -2.67
C PHE A 171 9.72 3.94 -1.98
N TYR A 172 10.67 4.54 -2.69
CA TYR A 172 11.94 4.98 -2.11
C TYR A 172 11.71 5.80 -0.85
N ASN A 173 10.89 6.86 -0.92
CA ASN A 173 10.65 7.72 0.23
C ASN A 173 9.97 6.99 1.40
N HIS A 174 9.13 5.98 1.10
CA HIS A 174 8.49 5.19 2.15
C HIS A 174 9.53 4.36 2.90
N VAL A 175 10.37 3.61 2.18
CA VAL A 175 11.34 2.70 2.79
C VAL A 175 12.56 3.43 3.35
N TYR A 176 12.97 4.54 2.74
CA TYR A 176 14.02 5.41 3.28
C TYR A 176 13.65 5.96 4.66
N ASN A 177 12.36 6.18 4.92
CA ASN A 177 11.88 6.69 6.19
C ASN A 177 11.62 5.60 7.24
N HIS A 178 11.83 4.32 6.93
CA HIS A 178 11.84 3.30 7.99
C HIS A 178 13.13 3.38 8.82
N LEU A 179 13.11 2.77 10.01
CA LEU A 179 14.31 2.52 10.81
C LEU A 179 14.99 1.20 10.38
N PRO A 180 16.32 1.07 10.55
CA PRO A 180 17.00 -0.21 10.34
C PRO A 180 16.41 -1.33 11.21
N PRO A 181 16.35 -2.58 10.71
CA PRO A 181 16.84 -3.06 9.42
C PRO A 181 15.85 -2.90 8.24
N LEU A 182 14.73 -2.20 8.44
CA LEU A 182 13.57 -2.16 7.53
C LEU A 182 13.70 -1.14 6.39
N ASN A 183 14.76 -0.33 6.40
CA ASN A 183 14.98 0.74 5.44
C ASN A 183 15.89 0.32 4.29
N TYR A 184 15.77 1.03 3.18
CA TYR A 184 16.85 1.10 2.20
C TYR A 184 17.79 2.26 2.59
N PRO A 185 19.10 2.04 2.75
CA PRO A 185 20.01 3.08 3.24
C PRO A 185 20.63 3.94 2.14
N GLY A 186 20.53 3.53 0.87
CA GLY A 186 21.13 4.24 -0.26
C GLY A 186 20.36 5.47 -0.72
N THR A 187 20.90 6.17 -1.72
CA THR A 187 20.25 7.34 -2.34
C THR A 187 19.13 6.92 -3.30
N PHE A 188 18.34 7.89 -3.78
CA PHE A 188 17.30 7.61 -4.78
C PHE A 188 17.92 7.09 -6.09
N GLU A 189 19.07 7.62 -6.50
CA GLU A 189 19.80 7.17 -7.69
C GLU A 189 20.21 5.70 -7.58
N GLN A 190 20.71 5.31 -6.41
CA GLN A 190 21.10 3.93 -6.14
C GLN A 190 19.89 3.00 -6.10
N PHE A 191 18.80 3.44 -5.44
CA PHE A 191 17.53 2.71 -5.41
C PHE A 191 16.95 2.51 -6.82
N PHE A 192 16.96 3.56 -7.64
CA PHE A 192 16.48 3.51 -9.03
C PHE A 192 17.25 2.45 -9.83
N GLN A 193 18.58 2.44 -9.74
CA GLN A 193 19.40 1.47 -10.45
C GLN A 193 19.17 0.04 -9.94
N LEU A 194 19.13 -0.16 -8.62
CA LEU A 194 18.77 -1.44 -8.00
C LEU A 194 17.42 -1.97 -8.52
N TYR A 195 16.43 -1.08 -8.61
CA TYR A 195 15.07 -1.43 -9.00
C TYR A 195 14.98 -2.00 -10.42
N PHE A 196 15.81 -1.52 -11.34
CA PHE A 196 15.87 -2.06 -12.71
C PHE A 196 16.75 -3.30 -12.84
N GLU A 197 17.73 -3.49 -11.95
CA GLU A 197 18.58 -4.68 -11.96
C GLU A 197 17.85 -5.92 -11.43
N VAL A 198 17.15 -5.79 -10.31
CA VAL A 198 16.57 -6.94 -9.59
C VAL A 198 15.16 -6.70 -9.05
N GLY A 199 14.61 -5.49 -9.19
CA GLY A 199 13.37 -5.08 -8.54
C GLY A 199 13.57 -4.73 -7.06
N TYR A 200 12.47 -4.72 -6.31
CA TYR A 200 12.48 -4.54 -4.86
C TYR A 200 11.40 -5.43 -4.23
N LEU A 201 10.71 -4.98 -3.18
CA LEU A 201 9.60 -5.75 -2.62
C LEU A 201 8.48 -5.90 -3.66
N PHE A 202 7.93 -7.10 -3.75
CA PHE A 202 6.93 -7.59 -4.71
C PHE A 202 7.42 -7.59 -6.17
N GLY A 203 8.74 -7.53 -6.38
CA GLY A 203 9.37 -7.59 -7.70
C GLY A 203 9.39 -6.23 -8.40
N ASN A 204 9.57 -6.26 -9.72
CA ASN A 204 9.53 -5.07 -10.56
C ASN A 204 8.08 -4.75 -10.95
N ILE A 205 7.69 -3.48 -10.88
CA ILE A 205 6.32 -3.04 -11.16
C ILE A 205 5.85 -3.40 -12.58
N PHE A 206 6.74 -3.39 -13.58
CA PHE A 206 6.35 -3.74 -14.95
C PHE A 206 5.92 -5.20 -15.05
N ASP A 207 6.69 -6.11 -14.45
CA ASP A 207 6.31 -7.53 -14.38
C ASP A 207 5.01 -7.71 -13.60
N TYR A 208 4.88 -7.00 -12.47
CA TYR A 208 3.69 -7.06 -11.63
C TYR A 208 2.41 -6.66 -12.40
N VAL A 209 2.40 -5.48 -13.04
CA VAL A 209 1.19 -4.99 -13.70
C VAL A 209 0.88 -5.77 -14.99
N MET A 210 1.90 -6.25 -15.70
CA MET A 210 1.72 -7.13 -16.86
C MET A 210 1.16 -8.50 -16.44
N GLU A 211 1.67 -9.09 -15.36
CA GLU A 211 1.14 -10.33 -14.81
C GLU A 211 -0.32 -10.18 -14.38
N TRP A 212 -0.66 -9.07 -13.71
CA TRP A 212 -2.03 -8.75 -13.37
C TRP A 212 -2.92 -8.55 -14.60
N GLN A 213 -2.46 -7.85 -15.63
CA GLN A 213 -3.20 -7.72 -16.88
C GLN A 213 -3.48 -9.09 -17.51
N ASN A 214 -2.44 -9.90 -17.70
CA ASN A 214 -2.56 -11.22 -18.32
C ASN A 214 -3.45 -12.15 -17.50
N GLY A 215 -3.33 -12.12 -16.17
CA GLY A 215 -4.18 -12.86 -15.26
C GLY A 215 -5.65 -12.51 -15.38
N ARG A 216 -5.99 -11.22 -15.53
CA ARG A 216 -7.37 -10.77 -15.78
C ARG A 216 -7.89 -11.24 -17.13
N GLU A 217 -7.07 -11.13 -18.17
CA GLU A 217 -7.45 -11.52 -19.53
C GLU A 217 -7.66 -13.03 -19.68
N ALA A 218 -6.90 -13.83 -18.94
CA ALA A 218 -7.09 -15.27 -18.84
C ALA A 218 -8.32 -15.68 -18.01
N ASN A 219 -8.93 -14.75 -17.27
CA ASN A 219 -10.09 -14.99 -16.40
C ASN A 219 -11.25 -14.01 -16.68
N PRO A 220 -11.76 -13.94 -17.92
CA PRO A 220 -12.75 -12.94 -18.34
C PRO A 220 -14.10 -13.03 -17.59
N GLN A 221 -14.38 -14.18 -16.95
CA GLN A 221 -15.58 -14.42 -16.15
C GLN A 221 -15.51 -13.85 -14.71
N VAL A 222 -14.35 -13.37 -14.27
CA VAL A 222 -14.16 -12.82 -12.92
C VAL A 222 -14.40 -11.31 -12.95
N HIS A 223 -15.00 -10.79 -11.88
CA HIS A 223 -15.41 -9.39 -11.78
C HIS A 223 -14.22 -8.51 -11.39
N PHE A 224 -13.36 -8.20 -12.37
CA PHE A 224 -12.24 -7.28 -12.16
C PHE A 224 -12.63 -5.82 -12.39
N LEU A 225 -12.17 -4.93 -11.52
CA LEU A 225 -12.11 -3.50 -11.78
C LEU A 225 -10.68 -3.00 -11.67
N VAL A 226 -10.19 -2.29 -12.69
CA VAL A 226 -8.94 -1.53 -12.57
C VAL A 226 -9.25 -0.11 -12.14
N SER A 227 -8.59 0.39 -11.11
CA SER A 227 -8.68 1.79 -10.66
C SER A 227 -7.30 2.43 -10.76
N VAL A 228 -7.18 3.39 -11.67
CA VAL A 228 -5.94 4.13 -11.93
C VAL A 228 -5.90 5.35 -11.02
N PHE A 229 -4.86 5.47 -10.20
CA PHE A 229 -4.69 6.55 -9.21
C PHE A 229 -4.82 7.93 -9.84
N GLU A 230 -4.27 8.12 -11.03
CA GLU A 230 -4.28 9.38 -11.77
C GLU A 230 -5.70 9.81 -12.16
N ASP A 231 -6.55 8.88 -12.57
CA ASP A 231 -7.94 9.15 -12.93
C ASP A 231 -8.75 9.53 -11.69
N MET A 232 -8.55 8.81 -10.60
CA MET A 232 -9.18 9.13 -9.32
C MET A 232 -8.70 10.48 -8.78
N LYS A 233 -7.44 10.86 -8.99
CA LYS A 233 -6.92 12.20 -8.65
C LYS A 233 -7.48 13.30 -9.55
N THR A 234 -7.70 13.01 -10.83
CA THR A 234 -8.25 13.99 -11.79
C THR A 234 -9.69 14.35 -11.42
N ASP A 235 -10.51 13.35 -11.10
CA ASP A 235 -11.91 13.54 -10.72
C ASP A 235 -12.29 12.57 -9.58
N PRO A 236 -12.04 12.97 -8.31
CA PRO A 236 -12.32 12.13 -7.16
C PRO A 236 -13.78 11.72 -7.04
N VAL A 237 -14.72 12.61 -7.37
CA VAL A 237 -16.16 12.33 -7.27
C VAL A 237 -16.54 11.24 -8.26
N ARG A 238 -16.11 11.36 -9.52
CA ARG A 238 -16.33 10.31 -10.53
C ARG A 238 -15.68 8.99 -10.14
N GLY A 239 -14.48 9.03 -9.56
CA GLY A 239 -13.78 7.85 -9.03
C GLY A 239 -14.60 7.13 -7.95
N VAL A 240 -15.10 7.88 -6.95
CA VAL A 240 -15.96 7.34 -5.89
C VAL A 240 -17.27 6.78 -6.46
N LYS A 241 -17.94 7.50 -7.36
CA LYS A 241 -19.17 7.01 -8.01
C LYS A 241 -18.94 5.71 -8.78
N ARG A 242 -17.82 5.59 -9.49
CA ARG A 242 -17.44 4.36 -10.19
C ARG A 242 -17.22 3.18 -9.23
N LEU A 243 -16.56 3.41 -8.10
CA LEU A 243 -16.40 2.39 -7.06
C LEU A 243 -17.75 2.02 -6.42
N ASN A 244 -18.63 2.98 -6.16
CA ASN A 244 -19.98 2.74 -5.67
C ASN A 244 -20.78 1.82 -6.61
N THR A 245 -20.77 2.10 -7.92
CA THR A 245 -21.43 1.25 -8.93
C THR A 245 -20.83 -0.16 -8.95
N TYR A 246 -19.51 -0.28 -8.94
CA TYR A 246 -18.84 -1.57 -8.97
C TYR A 246 -19.11 -2.41 -7.72
N LEU A 247 -19.09 -1.78 -6.54
CA LEU A 247 -19.38 -2.44 -5.28
C LEU A 247 -20.88 -2.76 -5.14
N GLY A 248 -21.76 -2.00 -5.81
CA GLY A 248 -23.20 -2.09 -5.61
C GLY A 248 -23.62 -1.62 -4.22
N SER A 249 -22.88 -0.68 -3.60
CA SER A 249 -23.12 -0.22 -2.22
C SER A 249 -24.40 0.61 -2.05
N GLY A 250 -25.00 1.09 -3.15
CA GLY A 250 -26.26 1.83 -3.11
C GLY A 250 -26.15 3.25 -2.53
N CYS A 251 -24.94 3.80 -2.40
CA CYS A 251 -24.75 5.17 -1.92
C CYS A 251 -25.34 6.17 -2.92
N SER A 252 -25.96 7.25 -2.42
CA SER A 252 -26.42 8.36 -3.25
C SER A 252 -25.25 9.15 -3.84
N ASP A 253 -25.49 9.88 -4.94
CA ASP A 253 -24.53 10.80 -5.54
C ASP A 253 -23.99 11.83 -4.54
N LYS A 254 -24.90 12.37 -3.72
CA LYS A 254 -24.56 13.33 -2.64
C LYS A 254 -23.63 12.70 -1.60
N LEU A 255 -23.84 11.44 -1.24
CA LEU A 255 -22.94 10.75 -0.32
C LEU A 255 -21.59 10.46 -0.98
N CYS A 256 -21.55 10.09 -2.26
CA CYS A 256 -20.31 9.92 -3.00
C CYS A 256 -19.45 11.20 -3.04
N GLU A 257 -20.09 12.36 -3.25
CA GLU A 257 -19.42 13.67 -3.18
C GLU A 257 -18.85 13.96 -1.78
N GLN A 258 -19.62 13.64 -0.73
CA GLN A 258 -19.17 13.79 0.65
C GLN A 258 -17.99 12.87 0.99
N ILE A 259 -18.01 11.62 0.52
CA ILE A 259 -16.92 10.65 0.67
C ILE A 259 -15.66 11.14 -0.05
N ALA A 260 -15.79 11.60 -1.30
CA ALA A 260 -14.67 12.16 -2.06
C ALA A 260 -14.04 13.35 -1.32
N ALA A 261 -14.87 14.24 -0.77
CA ALA A 261 -14.40 15.39 0.01
C ALA A 261 -13.79 14.99 1.37
N ALA A 262 -14.26 13.92 2.01
CA ALA A 262 -13.72 13.42 3.27
C ALA A 262 -12.37 12.71 3.08
N CYS A 263 -12.22 11.97 1.96
CA CYS A 263 -11.01 11.26 1.58
C CYS A 263 -10.01 12.14 0.80
N SER A 264 -9.99 13.46 1.04
CA SER A 264 -8.92 14.32 0.50
C SER A 264 -7.58 13.96 1.16
N PHE A 265 -6.48 14.19 0.45
CA PHE A 265 -5.15 13.82 0.94
C PHE A 265 -4.84 14.46 2.31
N GLU A 266 -5.17 15.73 2.46
CA GLU A 266 -4.92 16.54 3.66
C GLU A 266 -5.72 16.01 4.85
N LYS A 267 -7.01 15.70 4.64
CA LYS A 267 -7.88 15.17 5.70
C LYS A 267 -7.46 13.77 6.13
N MET A 268 -7.16 12.90 5.17
CA MET A 268 -6.68 11.54 5.47
C MET A 268 -5.33 11.57 6.17
N LYS A 269 -4.41 12.40 5.70
CA LYS A 269 -3.10 12.60 6.33
C LYS A 269 -3.26 13.07 7.78
N LYS A 270 -4.04 14.14 7.99
CA LYS A 270 -4.29 14.67 9.33
C LYS A 270 -4.87 13.60 10.26
N HIS A 271 -5.94 12.93 9.82
CA HIS A 271 -6.59 11.89 10.60
C HIS A 271 -5.59 10.79 10.99
N LYS A 272 -4.80 10.27 10.05
CA LYS A 272 -3.84 9.20 10.35
C LYS A 272 -2.65 9.65 11.19
N ASP A 273 -2.18 10.88 11.05
CA ASP A 273 -1.15 11.41 11.94
C ASP A 273 -1.64 11.47 13.40
N GLU A 274 -2.92 11.80 13.60
CA GLU A 274 -3.58 11.87 14.91
C GLU A 274 -3.90 10.48 15.50
N THR A 275 -4.37 9.52 14.67
CA THR A 275 -4.88 8.23 15.16
C THR A 275 -3.88 7.07 15.09
N ALA A 276 -2.80 7.18 14.31
CA ALA A 276 -1.84 6.08 14.20
C ALA A 276 -1.19 5.74 15.55
N SER A 277 -1.19 4.44 15.85
CA SER A 277 -0.66 3.88 17.09
C SER A 277 0.84 4.17 17.26
N PRO A 278 1.35 4.23 18.51
CA PRO A 278 2.77 4.35 18.77
C PRO A 278 3.61 3.28 18.07
N LEU A 279 3.10 2.05 17.97
CA LEU A 279 3.74 0.93 17.28
C LEU A 279 3.87 1.21 15.77
N MET A 280 2.82 1.71 15.12
CA MET A 280 2.90 2.08 13.70
C MET A 280 3.86 3.26 13.46
N LYS A 281 4.00 4.16 14.42
CA LYS A 281 4.94 5.29 14.34
C LYS A 281 6.38 4.86 14.59
N SER A 282 6.62 3.88 15.46
CA SER A 282 7.97 3.48 15.90
C SER A 282 8.81 2.83 14.80
N VAL A 283 8.21 2.34 13.72
CA VAL A 283 8.95 1.79 12.56
C VAL A 283 9.54 2.87 11.65
N PHE A 284 9.13 4.13 11.83
CA PHE A 284 9.58 5.26 11.00
C PHE A 284 10.57 6.17 11.74
N LYS A 285 11.42 6.85 10.97
CA LYS A 285 12.32 7.89 11.45
C LYS A 285 11.55 8.95 12.25
N HIS A 286 12.16 9.38 13.36
CA HIS A 286 11.60 10.40 14.27
C HIS A 286 10.22 10.04 14.86
N ASN A 287 9.81 8.76 14.81
CA ASN A 287 8.49 8.31 15.24
C ASN A 287 7.35 9.04 14.55
N LYS A 288 7.56 9.41 13.28
CA LYS A 288 6.58 10.13 12.45
C LYS A 288 6.13 9.25 11.31
N LEU A 289 4.82 9.07 11.18
CA LEU A 289 4.23 8.28 10.11
C LEU A 289 4.61 8.87 8.75
N ALA A 290 5.28 8.09 7.90
CA ALA A 290 5.70 8.50 6.56
C ALA A 290 4.91 7.80 5.44
N ILE A 291 3.64 7.46 5.71
CA ILE A 291 2.73 6.84 4.72
C ILE A 291 2.16 7.89 3.77
N TYR A 292 1.75 9.06 4.30
CA TYR A 292 1.20 10.19 3.55
C TYR A 292 2.29 11.23 3.28
N ARG A 293 2.78 11.29 2.04
CA ARG A 293 3.88 12.18 1.64
C ARG A 293 3.43 13.42 0.87
N LYS A 294 2.97 13.24 -0.39
CA LYS A 294 2.47 14.32 -1.24
C LYS A 294 1.08 14.06 -1.84
N GLY A 295 0.79 12.81 -2.22
CA GLY A 295 -0.52 12.46 -2.78
C GLY A 295 -0.82 13.11 -4.14
N GLU A 296 0.22 13.44 -4.90
CA GLU A 296 0.17 14.13 -6.19
C GLU A 296 0.53 13.21 -7.35
N VAL A 297 0.24 13.65 -8.57
CA VAL A 297 0.69 13.05 -9.83
C VAL A 297 1.77 13.96 -10.44
N GLY A 298 2.92 13.39 -10.79
CA GLY A 298 4.02 14.12 -11.42
C GLY A 298 5.15 14.51 -10.49
N ASP A 299 5.15 14.07 -9.23
CA ASP A 299 6.25 14.38 -8.31
C ASP A 299 7.56 13.73 -8.74
N TRP A 300 7.51 12.67 -9.54
CA TRP A 300 8.69 12.06 -10.15
C TRP A 300 9.63 13.05 -10.85
N LYS A 301 9.10 14.15 -11.40
CA LYS A 301 9.92 15.20 -12.03
C LYS A 301 10.88 15.91 -11.08
N ASN A 302 10.60 15.88 -9.78
CA ASN A 302 11.47 16.45 -8.75
C ASN A 302 12.61 15.51 -8.33
N TRP A 303 12.63 14.28 -8.84
CA TRP A 303 13.56 13.22 -8.41
C TRP A 303 14.34 12.61 -9.56
N PHE A 304 13.72 12.48 -10.73
CA PHE A 304 14.35 11.89 -11.90
C PHE A 304 15.29 12.90 -12.54
N THR A 305 16.53 12.50 -12.76
CA THR A 305 17.40 13.18 -13.74
C THR A 305 16.92 12.88 -15.16
N GLU A 306 17.37 13.67 -16.14
CA GLU A 306 17.06 13.40 -17.55
C GLU A 306 17.51 11.99 -17.97
N ALA A 307 18.72 11.59 -17.58
CA ALA A 307 19.26 10.25 -17.86
C ALA A 307 18.42 9.12 -17.23
N MET A 308 17.92 9.30 -16.00
CA MET A 308 16.99 8.33 -15.40
C MET A 308 15.67 8.26 -16.15
N ASN A 309 15.16 9.41 -16.58
CA ASN A 309 13.92 9.47 -17.32
C ASN A 309 14.05 8.75 -18.66
N GLU A 310 15.14 8.97 -19.39
CA GLU A 310 15.44 8.29 -20.65
C GLU A 310 15.59 6.78 -20.46
N GLN A 311 16.36 6.35 -19.44
CA GLN A 311 16.51 4.93 -19.10
C GLN A 311 15.15 4.30 -18.77
N PHE A 312 14.33 4.97 -17.96
CA PHE A 312 12.99 4.51 -17.64
C PHE A 312 12.13 4.37 -18.90
N ASP A 313 12.11 5.38 -19.77
CA ASP A 313 11.23 5.41 -20.95
C ASP A 313 11.63 4.31 -21.96
N GLN A 314 12.92 4.01 -22.07
CA GLN A 314 13.41 2.87 -22.87
C GLN A 314 12.91 1.53 -22.31
N GLU A 315 13.06 1.30 -20.99
CA GLU A 315 12.60 0.07 -20.34
C GLU A 315 11.07 -0.06 -20.40
N TYR A 316 10.34 1.04 -20.20
CA TYR A 316 8.88 1.07 -20.29
C TYR A 316 8.44 0.69 -21.71
N LYS A 317 8.99 1.32 -22.75
CA LYS A 317 8.65 1.00 -24.14
C LYS A 317 8.90 -0.47 -24.49
N LYS A 318 9.99 -1.04 -23.96
CA LYS A 318 10.37 -2.43 -24.20
C LYS A 318 9.43 -3.43 -23.51
N ARG A 319 9.01 -3.14 -22.28
CA ARG A 319 8.31 -4.12 -21.41
C ARG A 319 6.80 -3.94 -21.35
N MET A 320 6.32 -2.74 -21.71
CA MET A 320 4.92 -2.33 -21.52
C MET A 320 4.20 -2.08 -22.85
N SER A 321 4.72 -2.57 -23.98
CA SER A 321 4.12 -2.32 -25.31
C SER A 321 2.68 -2.82 -25.43
N ASP A 322 2.36 -3.93 -24.76
CA ASP A 322 1.03 -4.56 -24.78
C ASP A 322 0.17 -4.16 -23.58
N TYR A 323 0.67 -3.26 -22.73
CA TYR A 323 -0.04 -2.83 -21.53
C TYR A 323 -1.19 -1.88 -21.89
N LYS A 324 -2.39 -2.17 -21.38
CA LYS A 324 -3.64 -1.55 -21.82
C LYS A 324 -4.03 -0.32 -21.00
N SER A 325 -3.56 -0.21 -19.75
CA SER A 325 -3.89 0.96 -18.94
C SER A 325 -3.06 2.17 -19.36
N VAL A 326 -3.73 3.31 -19.49
CA VAL A 326 -3.08 4.58 -19.85
C VAL A 326 -2.76 5.35 -18.57
N TYR A 327 -1.48 5.62 -18.34
CA TYR A 327 -1.04 6.42 -17.21
C TYR A 327 -0.87 7.90 -17.57
N LYS A 328 -1.25 8.77 -16.64
CA LYS A 328 -0.92 10.20 -16.70
C LYS A 328 0.31 10.44 -15.82
N TYR A 329 1.34 11.05 -16.40
CA TYR A 329 2.57 11.37 -15.66
C TYR A 329 2.58 12.79 -15.09
N THR A 330 1.52 13.56 -15.34
CA THR A 330 1.26 14.89 -14.79
C THR A 330 -0.24 15.12 -14.72
N LEU A 331 -0.69 16.00 -13.83
CA LEU A 331 -2.05 16.54 -13.80
C LEU A 331 -2.03 18.05 -13.85
#